data_AF-A0A5C9DI65-F1
#
_entry.id   AF-A0A5C9DI65-F1
#
_cell.length_a   1.000
_cell.length_b   1.000
_cell.length_c   1.000
_cell.angle_alpha   90.00
_cell.angle_beta   90.00
_cell.angle_gamma   90.00
#
_symmetry.space_group_name_H-M   'P 1'
#
loop_
_entity.id
_entity.type
_entity.pdbx_description
1 polymer ?
#
loop_
_entity_poly.entity_id
_entity_poly.type
_entity_poly.pdbx_seq_one_letter_code
_entity_poly.pdbx_strand_id
1 'polypeptide(L)'
;MDLRATRNIGIMAHIDAGKTTTTERILYFSGKTYKIGEVDDGEATMDWMDQEQERGITIQSAATTTYWRNHQINIIDTPGHVDFTAEVERSLRVLDGAL
;
A
#
# COMPACT_ATOMS: atom_id res chain seq x y z
N MET A 1 -19.47 3.05 -13.02
CA MET A 1 -18.75 2.59 -11.82
C MET A 1 -19.80 2.14 -10.83
N ASP A 2 -19.91 0.84 -10.55
CA ASP A 2 -20.83 0.36 -9.52
C ASP A 2 -20.17 0.56 -8.16
N LEU A 3 -20.71 1.49 -7.37
CA LEU A 3 -20.20 1.81 -6.03
C LEU A 3 -20.18 0.59 -5.11
N ARG A 4 -21.04 -0.41 -5.33
CA ARG A 4 -21.07 -1.65 -4.54
C ARG A 4 -19.88 -2.57 -4.85
N ALA A 5 -19.25 -2.40 -6.00
CA ALA A 5 -18.11 -3.19 -6.45
C ALA A 5 -16.75 -2.52 -6.18
N THR A 6 -16.74 -1.29 -5.64
CA THR A 6 -15.51 -0.58 -5.25
C THR A 6 -15.18 -0.81 -3.77
N ARG A 7 -13.90 -1.01 -3.46
CA ARG A 7 -13.37 -1.11 -2.10
C ARG A 7 -12.15 -0.22 -1.95
N ASN A 8 -12.14 0.67 -0.97
CA ASN A 8 -10.97 1.44 -0.58
C ASN A 8 -10.38 0.83 0.69
N ILE A 9 -9.18 0.24 0.62
CA ILE A 9 -8.53 -0.51 1.70
C ILE A 9 -7.21 0.16 2.06
N GLY A 10 -6.95 0.37 3.36
CA GLY A 10 -5.64 0.78 3.86
C GLY A 10 -4.82 -0.41 4.35
N ILE A 11 -3.51 -0.41 4.12
CA ILE A 11 -2.58 -1.34 4.77
C ILE A 11 -1.84 -0.56 5.86
N MET A 12 -2.04 -0.93 7.12
CA MET A 12 -1.54 -0.15 8.25
C MET A 12 -1.03 -1.04 9.38
N ALA A 13 0.20 -0.76 9.80
CA ALA A 13 0.90 -1.43 10.87
C ALA A 13 2.15 -0.61 11.24
N HIS A 14 2.78 -0.93 12.37
CA HIS A 14 4.02 -0.26 12.79
C HIS A 14 5.20 -0.52 11.83
N ILE A 15 6.35 0.11 12.07
CA ILE A 15 7.58 -0.11 11.28
C ILE A 15 7.94 -1.60 11.26
N ASP A 16 8.52 -2.06 10.16
CA ASP A 16 8.99 -3.44 9.94
C ASP A 16 7.91 -4.55 10.07
N ALA A 17 6.63 -4.18 10.01
CA ALA A 17 5.51 -5.14 10.05
C ALA A 17 5.13 -5.76 8.69
N GLY A 18 5.86 -5.42 7.61
CA GLY A 18 5.61 -5.98 6.27
C GLY A 18 4.39 -5.43 5.54
N LYS A 19 4.00 -4.17 5.79
CA LYS A 19 2.91 -3.48 5.06
C LYS A 19 3.14 -3.50 3.55
N THR A 20 4.26 -2.94 3.10
CA THR A 20 4.64 -2.84 1.69
C THR A 20 4.76 -4.21 1.04
N THR A 21 5.36 -5.17 1.73
CA THR A 21 5.43 -6.56 1.27
C THR A 21 4.03 -7.16 1.08
N THR A 22 3.09 -6.89 1.98
CA THR A 22 1.70 -7.34 1.85
C THR A 22 1.04 -6.71 0.63
N THR A 23 1.25 -5.42 0.41
CA THR A 23 0.72 -4.70 -0.75
C THR A 23 1.25 -5.26 -2.07
N GLU A 24 2.55 -5.49 -2.18
CA GLU A 24 3.19 -6.09 -3.36
C GLU A 24 2.62 -7.49 -3.68
N ARG A 25 2.36 -8.30 -2.64
CA ARG A 25 1.72 -9.62 -2.82
C ARG A 25 0.29 -9.49 -3.34
N ILE A 26 -0.49 -8.53 -2.84
CA ILE A 26 -1.85 -8.27 -3.35
C ILE A 26 -1.79 -7.89 -4.83
N LEU A 27 -0.85 -7.03 -5.23
CA LEU A 27 -0.66 -6.63 -6.62
C LEU A 27 -0.25 -7.79 -7.53
N TYR A 28 0.62 -8.67 -7.06
CA TYR A 28 1.03 -9.86 -7.78
C TYR A 28 -0.12 -10.85 -7.98
N PHE A 29 -0.84 -11.20 -6.89
CA PHE A 29 -1.94 -12.17 -6.97
C PHE A 29 -3.14 -11.65 -7.76
N SER A 30 -3.37 -10.35 -7.77
CA SER A 30 -4.39 -9.73 -8.62
C SER A 30 -3.97 -9.62 -10.10
N GLY A 31 -2.73 -9.98 -10.43
CA GLY A 31 -2.21 -9.94 -11.79
C GLY A 31 -1.84 -8.54 -12.28
N LYS A 32 -1.77 -7.55 -11.38
CA LYS A 32 -1.40 -6.18 -11.74
C LYS A 32 0.11 -6.02 -11.94
N THR A 33 0.92 -6.78 -11.20
CA THR A 33 2.38 -6.86 -11.38
C THR A 33 2.78 -8.29 -11.73
N TYR A 34 3.71 -8.43 -12.69
CA TYR A 34 4.22 -9.73 -13.15
C TYR A 34 5.40 -10.26 -12.32
N LYS A 35 5.95 -9.41 -11.45
CA LYS A 35 7.00 -9.72 -10.49
C LYS A 35 6.55 -9.26 -9.11
N ILE A 36 7.04 -9.94 -8.08
CA ILE A 36 6.90 -9.48 -6.69
C ILE A 36 8.12 -8.59 -6.44
N GLY A 37 7.92 -7.31 -6.20
CA GLY A 37 9.01 -6.46 -5.72
C GLY A 37 9.38 -6.87 -4.29
N GLU A 38 10.67 -7.07 -4.04
CA GLU A 38 11.20 -7.17 -2.68
C GLU A 38 11.63 -5.76 -2.25
N VAL A 39 11.19 -5.32 -1.07
CA VAL A 39 11.52 -3.99 -0.52
C VAL A 39 13.02 -3.88 -0.26
N ASP A 40 13.64 -4.99 0.16
CA ASP A 40 15.08 -5.07 0.47
C ASP A 40 15.99 -4.86 -0.75
N ASP A 41 15.50 -5.14 -1.97
CA ASP A 41 16.24 -4.95 -3.22
C ASP A 41 15.95 -3.59 -3.89
N GLY A 42 15.13 -2.73 -3.27
CA GLY A 42 14.72 -1.44 -3.85
C GLY A 42 13.81 -1.56 -5.08
N GLU A 43 13.26 -2.76 -5.34
CA GLU A 43 12.38 -3.03 -6.47
C GLU A 43 10.88 -2.85 -6.13
N ALA A 44 10.54 -2.46 -4.91
CA ALA A 44 9.16 -2.19 -4.52
C ALA A 44 8.56 -1.07 -5.38
N THR A 45 7.39 -1.31 -5.96
CA THR A 45 6.79 -0.36 -6.93
C THR A 45 6.28 0.90 -6.23
N MET A 46 6.16 0.86 -4.90
CA MET A 46 5.55 1.91 -4.08
C MET A 46 6.56 2.86 -3.42
N ASP A 47 7.76 2.37 -3.09
CA ASP A 47 8.80 3.17 -2.43
C ASP A 47 9.70 3.80 -3.51
N TRP A 48 9.18 4.83 -4.20
CA TRP A 48 9.88 5.51 -5.30
C TRP A 48 10.93 6.51 -4.83
N MET A 49 10.96 6.82 -3.53
CA MET A 49 11.79 7.89 -3.00
C MET A 49 13.13 7.30 -2.56
N ASP A 50 14.24 7.87 -3.01
CA ASP A 50 15.59 7.40 -2.65
C ASP A 50 15.77 7.29 -1.12
N GLN A 51 15.09 8.15 -0.35
CA GLN A 51 15.10 8.14 1.12
C GLN A 51 14.31 6.98 1.74
N GLU A 52 13.24 6.53 1.09
CA GLU A 52 12.46 5.36 1.52
C GLU A 52 13.29 4.09 1.30
N GLN A 53 13.94 3.98 0.14
CA GLN A 53 14.84 2.88 -0.21
C GLN A 53 16.09 2.84 0.68
N GLU A 54 16.73 3.98 0.93
CA GLU A 54 17.93 4.07 1.78
C GLU A 54 17.65 3.70 3.24
N ARG A 55 16.41 3.92 3.72
CA ARG A 55 16.03 3.72 5.12
C ARG A 55 15.16 2.49 5.37
N GLY A 56 14.65 1.84 4.32
CA GLY A 56 13.74 0.70 4.43
C GLY A 56 12.40 1.05 5.10
N ILE A 57 11.96 2.31 5.01
CA ILE A 57 10.68 2.76 5.60
C ILE A 57 9.80 3.45 4.56
N THR A 58 8.50 3.23 4.64
CA THR A 58 7.50 4.01 3.89
C THR A 58 7.31 5.37 4.56
N ILE A 59 7.59 6.44 3.82
CA ILE A 59 7.51 7.85 4.24
C ILE A 59 6.23 8.48 3.69
N GLN A 60 5.85 8.17 2.46
CA GLN A 60 4.63 8.65 1.82
C GLN A 60 3.62 7.52 1.56
N SER A 61 2.35 7.87 1.64
CA SER A 61 1.27 6.94 1.32
C SER A 61 1.20 6.72 -0.18
N ALA A 62 1.30 5.45 -0.59
CA ALA A 62 1.18 5.07 -1.99
C ALA A 62 -0.24 4.57 -2.27
N ALA A 63 -0.85 5.07 -3.35
CA ALA A 63 -2.19 4.66 -3.76
C ALA A 63 -2.12 3.86 -5.06
N THR A 64 -2.75 2.67 -5.08
CA THR A 64 -2.81 1.82 -6.28
C THR A 64 -4.18 1.19 -6.43
N THR A 65 -4.62 0.99 -7.67
CA THR A 65 -5.89 0.31 -7.97
C THR A 65 -5.64 -1.06 -8.60
N THR A 66 -6.20 -2.12 -8.06
CA THR A 66 -6.22 -3.44 -8.69
C THR A 66 -7.65 -3.99 -8.81
N TYR A 67 -7.80 -5.13 -9.49
CA TYR A 67 -9.08 -5.78 -9.72
C TYR A 67 -9.05 -7.21 -9.21
N TRP A 68 -10.12 -7.60 -8.52
CA TRP A 68 -10.29 -8.98 -8.05
C TRP A 68 -11.75 -9.41 -8.18
N ARG A 69 -12.00 -10.51 -8.90
CA ARG A 69 -13.36 -11.10 -9.06
C ARG A 69 -14.44 -10.05 -9.37
N ASN A 70 -14.23 -9.23 -10.41
CA ASN A 70 -15.10 -8.12 -10.84
C ASN A 70 -15.28 -6.97 -9.83
N HIS A 71 -14.46 -6.89 -8.79
CA HIS A 71 -14.41 -5.77 -7.87
C HIS A 71 -13.18 -4.91 -8.16
N GLN A 72 -13.34 -3.60 -8.04
CA GLN A 72 -12.23 -2.65 -8.05
C GLN A 72 -11.76 -2.43 -6.61
N ILE A 73 -10.47 -2.60 -6.38
CA ILE A 73 -9.85 -2.43 -5.07
C ILE A 73 -8.83 -1.30 -5.18
N ASN A 74 -9.03 -0.22 -4.46
CA ASN A 74 -8.08 0.86 -4.28
C ASN A 74 -7.36 0.62 -2.95
N ILE A 75 -6.04 0.48 -3.01
CA ILE A 75 -5.20 0.21 -1.86
C ILE A 75 -4.43 1.49 -1.55
N ILE A 76 -4.42 1.88 -0.28
CA ILE A 76 -3.54 2.93 0.25
C ILE A 76 -2.57 2.25 1.20
N ASP A 77 -1.30 2.18 0.82
CA ASP A 77 -0.23 1.79 1.72
C ASP A 77 0.14 3.01 2.58
N THR A 78 0.26 2.84 3.89
CA THR A 78 0.46 3.96 4.83
C THR A 78 1.81 3.87 5.55
N PRO A 79 2.42 5.02 5.90
CA PRO A 79 3.61 5.04 6.73
C PRO A 79 3.43 4.30 8.08
N GLY A 80 4.45 3.54 8.50
CA GLY A 80 4.44 2.85 9.80
C GLY A 80 5.15 3.59 10.93
N HIS A 81 5.90 4.64 10.58
CA HIS A 81 6.70 5.41 11.52
C HIS A 81 5.84 6.46 12.22
N VAL A 82 6.07 6.64 13.52
CA VAL A 82 5.31 7.55 14.40
C VAL A 82 5.35 8.99 13.89
N ASP A 83 6.48 9.41 13.32
CA ASP A 83 6.66 10.76 12.77
C ASP A 83 5.66 11.11 11.64
N PHE A 84 5.02 10.12 11.02
CA PHE A 84 4.06 10.32 9.93
C PHE A 84 2.59 10.07 10.34
N THR A 85 2.30 10.08 11.65
CA THR A 85 0.94 9.82 12.18
C THR A 85 -0.13 10.71 11.55
N ALA A 86 0.16 12.00 11.28
CA ALA A 86 -0.80 12.92 10.65
C ALA A 86 -1.22 12.48 9.23
N GLU A 87 -0.31 11.84 8.50
CA GLU A 87 -0.60 11.32 7.16
C GLU A 87 -1.45 10.06 7.24
N VAL A 88 -1.12 9.17 8.17
CA VAL A 88 -1.92 7.96 8.45
C VAL A 88 -3.37 8.34 8.81
N GLU A 89 -3.56 9.30 9.72
CA GLU A 89 -4.89 9.79 10.09
C GLU A 89 -5.67 10.38 8.90
N ARG A 90 -4.97 11.04 7.97
CA ARG A 90 -5.60 11.57 6.75
C ARG A 90 -6.05 10.44 5.83
N SER A 91 -5.21 9.42 5.64
CA SER A 91 -5.52 8.25 4.81
C SER A 91 -6.71 7.47 5.36
N LEU A 92 -6.81 7.30 6.68
CA LEU A 92 -7.95 6.59 7.31
C LEU A 92 -9.32 7.23 7.05
N ARG A 93 -9.40 8.54 6.81
CA ARG A 93 -10.68 9.24 6.57
C ARG A 93 -11.31 8.93 5.22
N VAL A 94 -10.55 8.36 4.28
CA VAL A 94 -11.01 8.09 2.91
C VAL A 94 -11.17 6.60 2.62
N LEU A 95 -10.94 5.74 3.62
CA LEU A 95 -10.94 4.28 3.48
C LEU A 95 -12.27 3.68 3.91
N ASP A 96 -12.69 2.62 3.22
CA ASP A 96 -13.84 1.79 3.59
C ASP A 96 -13.46 0.74 4.65
N GLY A 97 -12.17 0.40 4.74
CA GLY A 97 -11.61 -0.53 5.72
C GLY A 97 -10.09 -0.50 5.75
N ALA A 98 -9.48 -1.10 6.79
CA ALA A 98 -8.04 -1.22 6.95
C ALA A 98 -7.64 -2.63 7.38
N LEU A 99 -6.43 -3.05 6.98
CA LEU A 99 -5.78 -4.32 7.31
C LEU A 99 -4.55 -4.07 8.18
#